data_AF-A0A7X7CU94-F1
#
_entry.id   AF-A0A7X7CU94-F1
#
_cell.length_a   1.000
_cell.length_b   1.000
_cell.length_c   1.000
_cell.angle_alpha   90.00
_cell.angle_beta   90.00
_cell.angle_gamma   90.00
#
_symmetry.space_group_name_H-M   'P 1'
#
loop_
_entity.id
_entity.type
_entity.pdbx_description
1 polymer ?
#
loop_
_entity_poly.entity_id
_entity_poly.type
_entity_poly.pdbx_seq_one_letter_code
_entity_poly.pdbx_strand_id
1 'polypeptide(L)'
;MPISMIHRRHVGCGAGVATLLVKAALAGSAASVGPRLVAIVFLVIASLLSGRAAAASGESVCTSVLAGEFADAPRNSAAPPRRPELNLAVSGRYCLEEDVRQEKLLDHRGRELAARGGDAIVLVGADDIHLDLGGHTVANAREPGYTLVRHDRHVPGRVQSHWFAGTVVRNGYLVSPGGAGTAIRLVSAQRYAPQGFGEPAALVPGQSLDDVFRRTRHRLEHLTIAAGRRAILIDGRDNVIRHNRIVVDGYTAIVAQGPGVVIEDNLIEVRGDLSGLSAHERAADGAHPFVIRLIQADGAVVRNNRVRLTGGTPPLAAAIELTASRAVTLEENRLDGFARAVQADTRSDYMASANLVRPCWPRGTRLVAPLEGGAGRVSAEQVGCR
;
A
#
# COMPACT_ATOMS: atom_id res chain seq x y z
N MET A 1 42.94 -0.15 40.15
CA MET A 1 42.64 -1.37 40.93
C MET A 1 41.15 -1.65 40.76
N PRO A 2 40.76 -2.70 40.02
CA PRO A 2 39.35 -3.01 39.79
C PRO A 2 38.82 -3.95 40.88
N ILE A 3 37.64 -3.62 41.41
CA ILE A 3 36.90 -4.47 42.35
C ILE A 3 36.06 -5.46 41.53
N SER A 4 36.38 -6.73 41.71
CA SER A 4 35.61 -7.90 41.25
C SER A 4 34.28 -7.99 42.00
N MET A 5 33.17 -8.14 41.26
CA MET A 5 31.92 -8.70 41.82
C MET A 5 31.23 -9.62 40.82
N ILE A 6 31.47 -10.92 41.04
CA ILE A 6 30.48 -12.00 41.15
C ILE A 6 29.45 -12.14 40.03
N HIS A 7 29.71 -13.15 39.19
CA HIS A 7 28.75 -13.89 38.38
C HIS A 7 27.51 -14.33 39.20
N ARG A 8 26.32 -13.96 38.74
CA ARG A 8 25.10 -14.75 38.96
C ARG A 8 24.62 -15.32 37.63
N ARG A 9 24.71 -16.65 37.53
CA ARG A 9 23.99 -17.50 36.58
C ARG A 9 22.52 -17.58 37.03
N HIS A 10 21.59 -17.16 36.18
CA HIS A 10 20.23 -17.71 36.15
C HIS A 10 20.18 -18.58 34.89
N VAL A 11 20.31 -19.91 35.02
CA VAL A 11 19.22 -20.90 35.20
C VAL A 11 18.15 -20.72 34.13
N GLY A 12 18.20 -21.63 33.15
CA GLY A 12 17.32 -21.66 31.99
C GLY A 12 15.86 -21.96 32.33
N CYS A 13 14.96 -21.38 31.55
CA CYS A 13 13.60 -21.87 31.41
C CYS A 13 13.61 -22.97 30.34
N GLY A 14 13.64 -24.21 30.82
CA GLY A 14 13.54 -25.40 29.99
C GLY A 14 12.17 -25.50 29.33
N ALA A 15 12.18 -25.79 28.02
CA ALA A 15 11.06 -26.37 27.33
C ALA A 15 10.65 -27.66 28.04
N GLY A 16 9.49 -27.65 28.70
CA GLY A 16 8.89 -28.84 29.29
C GLY A 16 8.38 -29.77 28.19
N VAL A 17 9.24 -30.67 27.72
CA VAL A 17 8.80 -31.83 26.94
C VAL A 17 8.08 -32.76 27.91
N ALA A 18 6.75 -32.74 27.89
CA ALA A 18 5.93 -33.72 28.59
C ALA A 18 6.23 -35.10 28.00
N THR A 19 7.01 -35.90 28.75
CA THR A 19 7.31 -37.29 28.40
C THR A 19 6.07 -38.11 28.75
N LEU A 20 5.27 -38.48 27.74
CA LEU A 20 4.10 -39.33 27.92
C LEU A 20 4.55 -40.79 28.06
N LEU A 21 4.68 -41.28 29.29
CA LEU A 21 4.96 -42.69 29.58
C LEU A 21 3.66 -43.51 29.46
N VAL A 22 3.46 -44.18 28.32
CA VAL A 22 2.37 -45.13 28.13
C VAL A 22 2.79 -46.51 28.62
N LYS A 23 2.30 -46.92 29.79
CA LYS A 23 2.40 -48.30 30.27
C LYS A 23 1.23 -49.11 29.68
N ALA A 24 1.49 -49.86 28.62
CA ALA A 24 0.52 -50.81 28.07
C ALA A 24 0.67 -52.17 28.78
N ALA A 25 -0.28 -52.51 29.66
CA ALA A 25 -0.51 -53.88 30.10
C ALA A 25 -1.53 -54.51 29.14
N LEU A 26 -1.09 -55.47 28.33
CA LEU A 26 -1.96 -56.31 27.49
C LEU A 26 -2.07 -57.69 28.14
N ALA A 27 -3.18 -57.93 28.81
CA ALA A 27 -3.74 -59.25 29.00
C ALA A 27 -5.14 -59.26 28.33
N GLY A 28 -5.27 -60.12 27.33
CA GLY A 28 -6.50 -60.73 26.82
C GLY A 28 -7.77 -59.89 26.66
N SER A 29 -8.14 -59.60 25.40
CA SER A 29 -9.38 -60.09 24.76
C SER A 29 -9.82 -59.16 23.63
N ALA A 30 -10.10 -59.76 22.48
CA ALA A 30 -10.52 -59.10 21.27
C ALA A 30 -12.02 -58.77 21.32
N ALA A 31 -12.36 -57.52 21.60
CA ALA A 31 -13.58 -56.84 21.13
C ALA A 31 -13.54 -55.37 21.53
N SER A 32 -13.95 -54.46 20.64
CA SER A 32 -14.08 -53.00 20.86
C SER A 32 -12.79 -52.15 20.87
N VAL A 33 -12.07 -52.10 19.75
CA VAL A 33 -10.98 -51.11 19.55
C VAL A 33 -11.47 -49.83 18.83
N GLY A 34 -12.71 -49.79 18.33
CA GLY A 34 -13.24 -48.68 17.51
C GLY A 34 -13.31 -47.30 18.18
N PRO A 35 -13.92 -47.13 19.38
CA PRO A 35 -14.18 -45.78 19.90
C PRO A 35 -13.00 -45.19 20.68
N ARG A 36 -12.13 -46.01 21.29
CA ARG A 36 -10.98 -45.53 22.08
C ARG A 36 -9.83 -45.04 21.20
N LEU A 37 -9.64 -45.63 20.02
CA LEU A 37 -8.60 -45.19 19.07
C LEU A 37 -9.00 -43.86 18.42
N VAL A 38 -10.29 -43.67 18.12
CA VAL A 38 -10.84 -42.40 17.60
C VAL A 38 -10.68 -41.27 18.62
N ALA A 39 -10.95 -41.52 19.91
CA ALA A 39 -10.77 -40.52 20.96
C ALA A 39 -9.30 -40.07 21.11
N ILE A 40 -8.35 -41.01 21.00
CA ILE A 40 -6.90 -40.70 21.08
C ILE A 40 -6.46 -39.91 19.85
N VAL A 41 -6.94 -40.27 18.65
CA VAL A 41 -6.65 -39.51 17.43
C VAL A 41 -7.23 -38.10 17.50
N PHE A 42 -8.46 -37.93 17.99
CA PHE A 42 -9.05 -36.60 18.20
C PHE A 42 -8.29 -35.78 19.24
N LEU A 43 -7.82 -36.38 20.34
CA LEU A 43 -7.06 -35.67 21.36
C LEU A 43 -5.68 -35.23 20.82
N VAL A 44 -5.03 -36.07 20.02
CA VAL A 44 -3.73 -35.75 19.38
C VAL A 44 -3.91 -34.67 18.30
N ILE A 45 -4.96 -34.73 17.49
CA ILE A 45 -5.28 -33.69 16.50
C ILE A 45 -5.64 -32.37 17.18
N ALA A 46 -6.45 -32.39 18.24
CA ALA A 46 -6.79 -31.20 19.03
C ALA A 46 -5.54 -30.61 19.70
N SER A 47 -4.63 -31.43 20.21
CA SER A 47 -3.36 -30.99 20.81
C SER A 47 -2.41 -30.40 19.75
N LEU A 48 -2.37 -30.97 18.54
CA LEU A 48 -1.60 -30.45 17.41
C LEU A 48 -2.20 -29.13 16.85
N LEU A 49 -3.52 -28.99 16.86
CA LEU A 49 -4.22 -27.75 16.49
C LEU A 49 -4.05 -26.67 17.56
N SER A 50 -4.06 -27.04 18.85
CA SER A 50 -3.82 -26.12 19.96
C SER A 50 -2.35 -25.68 20.02
N GLY A 51 -1.41 -26.59 19.74
CA GLY A 51 0.01 -26.27 19.60
C GLY A 51 0.33 -25.42 18.37
N ARG A 52 -0.43 -25.57 17.27
CA ARG A 52 -0.34 -24.68 16.09
C ARG A 52 -0.99 -23.31 16.32
N ALA A 53 -2.05 -23.22 17.12
CA ALA A 53 -2.65 -21.94 17.52
C ALA A 53 -1.72 -21.15 18.45
N ALA A 54 -1.02 -21.83 19.38
CA ALA A 54 -0.02 -21.19 20.25
C ALA A 54 1.30 -20.86 19.54
N ALA A 55 1.66 -21.57 18.48
CA ALA A 55 2.82 -21.25 17.63
C ALA A 55 2.55 -20.12 16.61
N ALA A 56 1.31 -19.61 16.52
CA ALA A 56 0.92 -18.49 15.67
C ALA A 56 0.85 -17.14 16.41
N SER A 57 1.17 -17.10 17.71
CA SER A 57 1.34 -15.86 18.48
C SER A 57 2.79 -15.65 18.90
N GLY A 58 3.74 -15.93 18.01
CA GLY A 58 5.04 -15.29 18.11
C GLY A 58 4.81 -13.80 17.92
N GLU A 59 4.53 -13.09 19.00
CA GLU A 59 4.56 -11.63 19.08
C GLU A 59 5.84 -11.22 18.37
N SER A 60 5.69 -10.70 17.16
CA SER A 60 6.82 -10.15 16.44
C SER A 60 7.26 -8.99 17.29
N VAL A 61 8.40 -9.14 17.98
CA VAL A 61 9.01 -8.06 18.75
C VAL A 61 9.15 -6.89 17.77
N CYS A 62 8.27 -5.91 17.92
CA CYS A 62 8.27 -4.68 17.18
C CYS A 62 8.59 -3.56 18.14
N THR A 63 9.28 -2.55 17.66
CA THR A 63 9.49 -1.32 18.40
C THR A 63 8.15 -0.59 18.44
N SER A 64 7.55 -0.52 19.62
CA SER A 64 6.36 0.31 19.85
C SER A 64 6.69 1.75 19.52
N VAL A 65 5.78 2.41 18.82
CA VAL A 65 5.92 3.80 18.41
C VAL A 65 4.78 4.60 19.03
N LEU A 66 5.14 5.62 19.81
CA LEU A 66 4.23 6.62 20.36
C LEU A 66 4.43 7.96 19.64
N ALA A 67 3.36 8.72 19.44
CA ALA A 67 3.38 10.02 18.77
C ALA A 67 4.27 11.04 19.51
N GLY A 68 4.41 10.91 20.83
CA GLY A 68 5.15 11.84 21.69
C GLY A 68 6.67 11.67 21.73
N GLU A 69 7.24 10.53 21.31
CA GLU A 69 8.67 10.21 21.56
C GLU A 69 9.67 10.90 20.62
N PHE A 70 9.22 11.67 19.62
CA PHE A 70 10.12 12.31 18.64
C PHE A 70 10.04 13.84 18.61
N ALA A 71 9.40 14.45 19.61
CA ALA A 71 9.23 15.90 19.73
C ALA A 71 10.34 16.58 20.57
N ASP A 72 11.62 16.23 20.40
CA ASP A 72 12.70 16.86 21.18
C ASP A 72 13.82 17.46 20.32
N ALA A 73 13.74 18.79 20.12
CA ALA A 73 14.84 19.70 20.43
C ALA A 73 14.36 21.18 20.38
N PRO A 74 14.37 21.92 21.49
CA PRO A 74 14.26 23.37 21.45
C PRO A 74 15.64 23.96 21.06
N ARG A 75 15.73 24.68 19.94
CA ARG A 75 16.81 25.66 19.72
C ARG A 75 16.24 26.97 19.19
N ASN A 76 16.34 27.98 20.06
CA ASN A 76 16.29 29.42 19.84
C ASN A 76 15.20 29.97 18.90
N SER A 77 14.15 30.48 19.54
CA SER A 77 13.40 31.71 19.20
C SER A 77 13.23 32.04 17.71
N ALA A 78 12.11 31.55 17.12
CA ALA A 78 11.30 32.15 16.04
C ALA A 78 10.59 31.08 15.18
N ALA A 79 10.96 29.81 15.28
CA ALA A 79 10.32 28.74 14.53
C ALA A 79 9.07 28.21 15.26
N PRO A 80 7.94 27.97 14.56
CA PRO A 80 6.78 27.29 15.15
C PRO A 80 7.18 25.88 15.63
N PRO A 81 6.48 25.33 16.65
CA PRO A 81 6.80 24.02 17.20
C PRO A 81 6.83 22.96 16.10
N ARG A 82 7.92 22.16 16.06
CA ARG A 82 7.97 20.97 15.20
C ARG A 82 7.09 19.89 15.80
N ARG A 83 6.27 19.32 14.94
CA ARG A 83 5.10 18.47 15.23
C ARG A 83 5.53 16.99 15.31
N PRO A 84 4.69 16.10 15.86
CA PRO A 84 4.99 14.67 15.88
C PRO A 84 5.15 14.13 14.46
N GLU A 85 6.40 13.90 14.08
CA GLU A 85 6.82 13.22 12.87
C GLU A 85 7.39 11.87 13.30
N LEU A 86 6.78 10.78 12.85
CA LEU A 86 7.35 9.45 13.01
C LEU A 86 8.48 9.29 12.01
N ASN A 87 9.72 9.44 12.47
CA ASN A 87 10.90 9.28 11.63
C ASN A 87 11.48 7.87 11.75
N LEU A 88 11.13 7.02 10.78
CA LEU A 88 11.60 5.64 10.68
C LEU A 88 12.97 5.61 9.99
N ALA A 89 13.99 6.05 10.72
CA ALA A 89 15.34 6.26 10.21
C ALA A 89 16.25 5.02 10.26
N VAL A 90 15.78 3.91 10.84
CA VAL A 90 16.54 2.66 11.01
C VAL A 90 15.69 1.51 10.52
N SER A 91 16.29 0.53 9.84
CA SER A 91 15.59 -0.69 9.43
C SER A 91 15.01 -1.44 10.63
N GLY A 92 13.81 -1.97 10.51
CA GLY A 92 13.18 -2.64 11.64
C GLY A 92 11.68 -2.83 11.52
N ARG A 93 11.11 -3.43 12.57
CA ARG A 93 9.67 -3.64 12.72
C ARG A 93 9.13 -2.65 13.74
N TYR A 94 8.07 -1.96 13.38
CA TYR A 94 7.46 -0.89 14.15
C TYR A 94 5.98 -1.20 14.32
N CYS A 95 5.47 -1.08 15.54
CA CYS A 95 4.05 -1.17 15.83
C CYS A 95 3.57 0.18 16.33
N LEU A 96 2.55 0.72 15.66
CA LEU A 96 1.90 1.92 16.15
C LEU A 96 0.98 1.53 17.32
N GLU A 97 1.08 2.25 18.44
CA GLU A 97 0.30 1.96 19.67
C GLU A 97 -0.86 2.95 19.88
N GLU A 98 -0.91 4.03 19.10
CA GLU A 98 -1.93 5.06 19.22
C GLU A 98 -2.23 5.75 17.89
N ASP A 99 -3.40 6.38 17.81
CA ASP A 99 -3.76 7.23 16.68
C ASP A 99 -2.83 8.46 16.62
N VAL A 100 -2.23 8.70 15.46
CA VAL A 100 -1.42 9.88 15.20
C VAL A 100 -2.20 10.85 14.34
N ARG A 101 -2.53 12.01 14.89
CA ARG A 101 -3.31 13.02 14.17
C ARG A 101 -2.54 14.34 14.14
N GLN A 102 -2.42 14.88 12.95
CA GLN A 102 -1.84 16.18 12.73
C GLN A 102 -2.95 17.19 12.44
N GLU A 103 -3.21 18.06 13.41
CA GLU A 103 -4.19 19.13 13.26
C GLU A 103 -3.69 20.25 12.33
N LYS A 104 -4.64 21.01 11.78
CA LYS A 104 -4.36 22.21 11.01
C LYS A 104 -3.74 23.26 11.93
N LEU A 105 -2.47 23.67 11.71
CA LEU A 105 -1.94 24.81 12.47
C LEU A 105 -2.52 26.09 11.90
N LEU A 106 -3.04 26.91 12.79
CA LEU A 106 -3.51 28.25 12.52
C LEU A 106 -2.49 29.25 13.08
N ASP A 107 -2.34 30.39 12.41
CA ASP A 107 -1.65 31.55 12.97
C ASP A 107 -2.50 32.19 14.08
N HIS A 108 -1.94 33.18 14.77
CA HIS A 108 -2.62 33.93 15.83
C HIS A 108 -3.90 34.67 15.36
N ARG A 109 -4.18 34.70 14.05
CA ARG A 109 -5.37 35.30 13.44
C ARG A 109 -6.35 34.23 12.93
N GLY A 110 -6.14 32.96 13.27
CA GLY A 110 -6.97 31.85 12.82
C GLY A 110 -6.78 31.47 11.36
N ARG A 111 -5.76 32.01 10.68
CA ARG A 111 -5.46 31.66 9.27
C ARG A 111 -4.56 30.44 9.24
N GLU A 112 -4.78 29.56 8.27
CA GLU A 112 -3.91 28.41 8.08
C GLU A 112 -2.45 28.83 7.88
N LEU A 113 -1.54 28.28 8.69
CA LEU A 113 -0.12 28.39 8.42
C LEU A 113 0.19 27.54 7.20
N ALA A 114 0.54 28.22 6.10
CA ALA A 114 0.92 27.59 4.84
C ALA A 114 1.81 26.37 5.09
N ALA A 115 1.38 25.21 4.60
CA ALA A 115 2.21 24.02 4.59
C ALA A 115 3.50 24.34 3.84
N ARG A 116 4.65 24.14 4.48
CA ARG A 116 5.88 24.01 3.71
C ARG A 116 5.77 22.63 3.06
N GLY A 117 5.82 22.58 1.73
CA GLY A 117 5.65 21.31 1.00
C GLY A 117 6.60 20.25 1.54
N GLY A 118 6.05 19.07 1.86
CA GLY A 118 6.84 17.92 2.35
C GLY A 118 6.49 17.43 3.75
N ASP A 119 5.56 18.06 4.47
CA ASP A 119 5.18 17.65 5.83
C ASP A 119 4.35 16.36 5.82
N ALA A 120 5.04 15.22 5.90
CA ALA A 120 4.44 13.92 6.15
C ALA A 120 4.38 13.64 7.65
N ILE A 121 3.41 12.83 8.11
CA ILE A 121 3.41 12.35 9.50
C ILE A 121 4.45 11.25 9.68
N VAL A 122 4.53 10.31 8.73
CA VAL A 122 5.50 9.21 8.75
C VAL A 122 6.55 9.44 7.67
N LEU A 123 7.80 9.51 8.10
CA LEU A 123 8.98 9.64 7.24
C LEU A 123 9.73 8.30 7.21
N VAL A 124 9.79 7.68 6.04
CA VAL A 124 10.55 6.45 5.81
C VAL A 124 11.96 6.81 5.36
N GLY A 125 12.94 6.60 6.25
CA GLY A 125 14.32 7.02 6.05
C GLY A 125 15.36 5.89 5.98
N ALA A 126 14.92 4.62 5.93
CA ALA A 126 15.78 3.44 5.83
C ALA A 126 15.12 2.34 4.98
N ASP A 127 15.91 1.33 4.62
CA ASP A 127 15.42 0.08 4.00
C ASP A 127 14.70 -0.81 5.02
N ASP A 128 13.94 -1.79 4.54
CA ASP A 128 13.37 -2.88 5.33
C ASP A 128 12.59 -2.40 6.57
N ILE A 129 11.80 -1.35 6.37
CA ILE A 129 10.87 -0.81 7.35
C ILE A 129 9.57 -1.61 7.31
N HIS A 130 9.19 -2.23 8.41
CA HIS A 130 7.89 -2.90 8.56
C HIS A 130 7.06 -2.13 9.57
N LEU A 131 6.15 -1.29 9.09
CA LEU A 131 5.21 -0.54 9.92
C LEU A 131 3.87 -1.28 9.98
N ASP A 132 3.54 -1.80 11.15
CA ASP A 132 2.22 -2.28 11.50
C ASP A 132 1.46 -1.16 12.19
N LEU A 133 0.32 -0.75 11.63
CA LEU A 133 -0.50 0.30 12.22
C LEU A 133 -1.41 -0.24 13.33
N GLY A 134 -1.51 -1.56 13.55
CA GLY A 134 -2.26 -2.12 14.69
C GLY A 134 -3.76 -1.78 14.73
N GLY A 135 -4.35 -1.34 13.62
CA GLY A 135 -5.71 -0.80 13.56
C GLY A 135 -5.82 0.69 13.88
N HIS A 136 -4.71 1.36 14.18
CA HIS A 136 -4.67 2.80 14.46
C HIS A 136 -4.72 3.65 13.19
N THR A 137 -5.02 4.93 13.41
CA THR A 137 -5.17 5.94 12.37
C THR A 137 -3.99 6.89 12.35
N VAL A 138 -3.39 7.08 11.17
CA VAL A 138 -2.50 8.20 10.88
C VAL A 138 -3.25 9.20 10.00
N ALA A 139 -3.60 10.36 10.55
CA ALA A 139 -4.43 11.36 9.88
C ALA A 139 -3.72 12.71 9.75
N ASN A 140 -3.46 13.14 8.52
CA ASN A 140 -2.92 14.47 8.22
C ASN A 140 -4.03 15.39 7.74
N ALA A 141 -4.43 16.38 8.54
CA ALA A 141 -5.49 17.33 8.18
C ALA A 141 -4.98 18.59 7.43
N ARG A 142 -3.71 18.64 7.00
CA ARG A 142 -3.15 19.77 6.23
C ARG A 142 -3.37 19.61 4.73
N GLU A 143 -3.32 20.75 4.04
CA GLU A 143 -3.36 20.83 2.58
C GLU A 143 -2.14 21.63 2.03
N PRO A 144 -1.36 21.08 1.09
CA PRO A 144 -1.27 19.66 0.74
C PRO A 144 -0.63 18.87 1.88
N GLY A 145 -1.26 17.78 2.29
CA GLY A 145 -0.76 16.87 3.33
C GLY A 145 -0.36 15.53 2.76
N TYR A 146 0.68 14.93 3.35
CA TYR A 146 0.98 13.51 3.15
C TYR A 146 0.87 12.75 4.46
N THR A 147 0.39 11.50 4.43
CA THR A 147 0.41 10.68 5.65
C THR A 147 1.75 9.98 5.82
N LEU A 148 2.23 9.32 4.76
CA LEU A 148 3.49 8.60 4.74
C LEU A 148 4.31 8.96 3.51
N VAL A 149 5.56 9.36 3.72
CA VAL A 149 6.46 9.77 2.64
C VAL A 149 7.83 9.14 2.83
N ARG A 150 8.42 8.74 1.70
CA ARG A 150 9.84 8.44 1.62
C ARG A 150 10.66 9.70 1.87
N HIS A 151 11.48 9.69 2.92
CA HIS A 151 12.34 10.80 3.26
C HIS A 151 13.62 10.78 2.41
N ASP A 152 13.58 11.45 1.26
CA ASP A 152 14.78 11.69 0.46
C ASP A 152 15.68 12.70 1.17
N ARG A 153 16.63 12.22 1.99
CA ARG A 153 17.74 13.08 2.45
C ARG A 153 18.53 13.52 1.23
N HIS A 154 18.33 14.77 0.81
CA HIS A 154 19.28 15.43 -0.07
C HIS A 154 20.60 15.55 0.71
N VAL A 155 21.59 14.73 0.37
CA VAL A 155 22.96 14.88 0.86
C VAL A 155 23.72 15.71 -0.17
N PRO A 156 24.05 16.99 0.12
CA PRO A 156 24.80 17.82 -0.80
C PRO A 156 26.09 17.12 -1.26
N GLY A 157 26.33 17.06 -2.57
CA GLY A 157 27.51 16.42 -3.16
C GLY A 157 27.40 14.90 -3.38
N ARG A 158 26.31 14.23 -3.00
CA ARG A 158 26.03 12.84 -3.40
C ARG A 158 24.91 12.79 -4.45
N VAL A 159 25.24 12.26 -5.63
CA VAL A 159 24.37 12.17 -6.81
C VAL A 159 23.28 11.08 -6.67
N GLN A 160 23.27 10.31 -5.59
CA GLN A 160 22.24 9.30 -5.34
C GLN A 160 21.57 9.52 -3.98
N SER A 161 20.35 10.03 -4.00
CA SER A 161 19.36 9.72 -2.97
C SER A 161 19.26 8.19 -2.89
N HIS A 162 19.51 7.66 -1.70
CA HIS A 162 19.40 6.24 -1.44
C HIS A 162 17.99 5.78 -1.81
N TRP A 163 17.86 4.78 -2.69
CA TRP A 163 16.57 4.16 -2.95
C TRP A 163 16.27 3.24 -1.78
N PHE A 164 15.33 3.65 -0.93
CA PHE A 164 14.86 2.76 0.12
C PHE A 164 14.03 1.64 -0.49
N ALA A 165 14.28 0.42 -0.06
CA ALA A 165 13.57 -0.79 -0.45
C ALA A 165 12.94 -1.45 0.79
N GLY A 166 12.02 -2.38 0.58
CA GLY A 166 11.50 -3.24 1.64
C GLY A 166 10.49 -2.58 2.58
N THR A 167 10.03 -1.35 2.32
CA THR A 167 8.97 -0.73 3.12
C THR A 167 7.66 -1.54 3.04
N VAL A 168 7.22 -2.06 4.18
CA VAL A 168 5.92 -2.71 4.36
C VAL A 168 5.08 -1.85 5.29
N VAL A 169 3.86 -1.51 4.88
CA VAL A 169 2.89 -0.78 5.71
C VAL A 169 1.59 -1.57 5.71
N ARG A 170 1.06 -1.87 6.91
CA ARG A 170 -0.11 -2.72 7.02
C ARG A 170 -1.05 -2.43 8.19
N ASN A 171 -2.25 -3.00 8.10
CA ASN A 171 -3.23 -3.13 9.19
C ASN A 171 -3.62 -1.80 9.87
N GLY A 172 -4.20 -0.85 9.14
CA GLY A 172 -4.70 0.37 9.78
C GLY A 172 -5.24 1.40 8.82
N TYR A 173 -5.36 2.63 9.30
CA TYR A 173 -6.07 3.71 8.61
C TYR A 173 -5.10 4.85 8.27
N LEU A 174 -5.09 5.27 7.00
CA LEU A 174 -4.34 6.44 6.55
C LEU A 174 -5.33 7.47 6.00
N VAL A 175 -5.31 8.67 6.56
CA VAL A 175 -6.23 9.75 6.18
C VAL A 175 -5.43 10.98 5.77
N SER A 176 -5.68 11.46 4.55
CA SER A 176 -5.10 12.68 3.99
C SER A 176 -6.18 13.43 3.20
N PRO A 177 -7.12 14.10 3.91
CA PRO A 177 -8.23 14.79 3.28
C PRO A 177 -7.75 16.06 2.56
N GLY A 178 -8.67 16.72 1.86
CA GLY A 178 -8.41 18.00 1.20
C GLY A 178 -7.96 17.86 -0.24
N GLY A 179 -8.25 18.85 -1.07
CA GLY A 179 -8.19 18.72 -2.54
C GLY A 179 -6.86 18.21 -3.08
N ALA A 180 -5.74 18.55 -2.43
CA ALA A 180 -4.39 18.13 -2.81
C ALA A 180 -3.81 16.96 -1.98
N GLY A 181 -4.58 16.38 -1.04
CA GLY A 181 -4.12 15.35 -0.11
C GLY A 181 -3.64 14.07 -0.81
N THR A 182 -2.51 13.53 -0.36
CA THR A 182 -1.96 12.24 -0.84
C THR A 182 -1.54 11.35 0.32
N ALA A 183 -2.15 10.18 0.50
CA ALA A 183 -1.88 9.36 1.67
C ALA A 183 -0.45 8.77 1.70
N ILE A 184 -0.02 8.10 0.63
CA ILE A 184 1.28 7.43 0.54
C ILE A 184 2.07 7.95 -0.66
N ARG A 185 3.31 8.39 -0.42
CA ARG A 185 4.27 8.74 -1.47
C ARG A 185 5.61 8.06 -1.23
N LEU A 186 5.81 6.91 -1.87
CA LEU A 186 7.06 6.15 -1.92
C LEU A 186 7.70 6.33 -3.29
N VAL A 187 8.18 7.55 -3.54
CA VAL A 187 8.73 7.97 -4.84
C VAL A 187 10.10 8.62 -4.64
N SER A 188 11.08 8.31 -5.48
CA SER A 188 12.37 9.01 -5.50
C SER A 188 12.25 10.42 -6.09
N ALA A 189 12.32 11.46 -5.26
CA ALA A 189 12.20 12.86 -5.70
C ALA A 189 13.29 13.29 -6.69
N GLN A 190 14.50 12.74 -6.59
CA GLN A 190 15.62 13.13 -7.47
C GLN A 190 15.49 12.58 -8.88
N ARG A 191 14.84 11.42 -9.05
CA ARG A 191 14.72 10.78 -10.37
C ARG A 191 13.86 11.59 -11.33
N TYR A 192 12.82 12.20 -10.80
CA TYR A 192 11.79 12.83 -11.60
C TYR A 192 12.00 14.33 -11.78
N ALA A 193 13.13 14.89 -11.35
CA ALA A 193 13.46 16.27 -11.68
C ALA A 193 14.05 16.33 -13.11
N PRO A 194 13.57 17.21 -14.01
CA PRO A 194 12.51 18.21 -13.83
C PRO A 194 11.10 17.74 -14.25
N GLN A 195 10.96 16.58 -14.89
CA GLN A 195 9.75 16.14 -15.61
C GLN A 195 8.53 15.83 -14.71
N GLY A 196 8.75 15.62 -13.42
CA GLY A 196 7.73 15.20 -12.47
C GLY A 196 7.49 13.69 -12.46
N PHE A 197 7.02 13.18 -11.33
CA PHE A 197 6.56 11.80 -11.22
C PHE A 197 5.23 11.64 -11.98
N GLY A 198 5.05 10.53 -12.68
CA GLY A 198 3.88 10.32 -13.55
C GLY A 198 4.18 10.42 -15.04
N GLU A 199 5.42 10.73 -15.41
CA GLU A 199 5.93 10.68 -16.78
C GLU A 199 6.91 9.51 -16.97
N PRO A 200 6.94 8.86 -18.15
CA PRO A 200 7.92 7.81 -18.44
C PRO A 200 9.35 8.33 -18.28
N ALA A 201 10.20 7.56 -17.57
CA ALA A 201 11.62 7.86 -17.51
C ALA A 201 12.24 7.73 -18.90
N ALA A 202 13.09 8.69 -19.28
CA ALA A 202 13.85 8.61 -20.52
C ALA A 202 14.78 7.40 -20.50
N LEU A 203 14.69 6.56 -21.54
CA LEU A 203 15.58 5.42 -21.75
C LEU A 203 16.58 5.76 -22.85
N VAL A 204 17.86 5.43 -22.65
CA VAL A 204 18.81 5.42 -23.77
C VAL A 204 18.64 4.13 -24.59
N PRO A 205 18.91 4.14 -25.91
CA PRO A 205 18.79 2.93 -26.72
C PRO A 205 19.55 1.74 -26.13
N GLY A 206 18.88 0.60 -25.98
CA GLY A 206 19.43 -0.63 -25.38
C GLY A 206 19.39 -0.70 -23.86
N GLN A 207 18.99 0.38 -23.16
CA GLN A 207 18.82 0.36 -21.71
C GLN A 207 17.51 -0.35 -21.34
N SER A 208 17.60 -1.30 -20.41
CA SER A 208 16.43 -2.00 -19.91
C SER A 208 15.77 -1.22 -18.78
N LEU A 209 14.48 -1.47 -18.52
CA LEU A 209 13.81 -0.91 -17.34
C LEU A 209 14.46 -1.37 -16.03
N ASP A 210 15.10 -2.54 -16.01
CA ASP A 210 15.78 -3.07 -14.84
C ASP A 210 17.01 -2.24 -14.44
N ASP A 211 17.64 -1.57 -15.41
CA ASP A 211 18.76 -0.65 -15.20
C ASP A 211 18.28 0.69 -14.62
N VAL A 212 17.05 1.10 -14.97
CA VAL A 212 16.49 2.40 -14.58
C VAL A 212 15.75 2.32 -13.25
N PHE A 213 15.05 1.22 -12.99
CA PHE A 213 14.25 1.02 -11.80
C PHE A 213 14.99 0.11 -10.80
N ARG A 214 15.22 0.61 -9.59
CA ARG A 214 15.68 -0.24 -8.48
C ARG A 214 14.59 -1.21 -8.05
N ARG A 215 15.03 -2.37 -7.55
CA ARG A 215 14.16 -3.36 -6.93
C ARG A 215 13.76 -2.92 -5.52
N THR A 216 12.62 -2.25 -5.40
CA THR A 216 12.16 -1.64 -4.15
C THR A 216 11.30 -2.57 -3.31
N ARG A 217 10.46 -3.43 -3.90
CA ARG A 217 9.68 -4.46 -3.17
C ARG A 217 8.86 -3.91 -2.01
N HIS A 218 8.32 -2.70 -2.13
CA HIS A 218 7.43 -2.16 -1.12
C HIS A 218 6.12 -2.92 -1.09
N ARG A 219 5.48 -3.02 0.07
CA ARG A 219 4.22 -3.75 0.26
C ARG A 219 3.24 -2.93 1.06
N LEU A 220 2.07 -2.67 0.49
CA LEU A 220 0.98 -1.92 1.12
C LEU A 220 -0.22 -2.87 1.26
N GLU A 221 -0.53 -3.27 2.49
CA GLU A 221 -1.42 -4.42 2.75
C GLU A 221 -2.45 -4.17 3.85
N HIS A 222 -3.71 -4.56 3.64
CA HIS A 222 -4.75 -4.46 4.68
C HIS A 222 -4.92 -3.04 5.25
N LEU A 223 -4.76 -2.02 4.40
CA LEU A 223 -4.96 -0.62 4.76
C LEU A 223 -6.35 -0.15 4.38
N THR A 224 -6.91 0.75 5.18
CA THR A 224 -8.00 1.63 4.78
C THR A 224 -7.43 3.02 4.53
N ILE A 225 -7.48 3.47 3.28
CA ILE A 225 -6.89 4.73 2.85
C ILE A 225 -8.02 5.67 2.40
N ALA A 226 -8.08 6.86 2.99
CA ALA A 226 -8.93 7.94 2.54
C ALA A 226 -8.06 9.14 2.17
N ALA A 227 -8.10 9.57 0.91
CA ALA A 227 -7.31 10.71 0.45
C ALA A 227 -8.15 11.67 -0.40
N GLY A 228 -7.82 12.95 -0.40
CA GLY A 228 -8.52 13.88 -1.27
C GLY A 228 -8.13 13.69 -2.73
N ARG A 229 -6.85 13.87 -3.10
CA ARG A 229 -6.43 13.79 -4.51
C ARG A 229 -6.09 12.38 -4.96
N ARG A 230 -5.11 11.76 -4.28
CA ARG A 230 -4.50 10.49 -4.69
C ARG A 230 -4.19 9.64 -3.46
N ALA A 231 -4.33 8.32 -3.55
CA ALA A 231 -4.03 7.47 -2.40
C ALA A 231 -2.56 7.06 -2.36
N ILE A 232 -2.05 6.49 -3.47
CA ILE A 232 -0.73 5.86 -3.49
C ILE A 232 0.05 6.34 -4.72
N LEU A 233 1.23 6.91 -4.46
CA LEU A 233 2.26 7.18 -5.46
C LEU A 233 3.47 6.31 -5.12
N ILE A 234 3.88 5.46 -6.06
CA ILE A 234 4.94 4.47 -5.81
C ILE A 234 5.84 4.28 -7.03
N ASP A 235 7.16 4.20 -6.80
CA ASP A 235 8.14 3.86 -7.82
C ASP A 235 9.01 2.63 -7.50
N GLY A 236 9.69 2.12 -8.53
CA GLY A 236 10.59 0.97 -8.44
C GLY A 236 9.93 -0.36 -8.84
N ARG A 237 10.69 -1.44 -8.71
CA ARG A 237 10.29 -2.78 -9.14
C ARG A 237 9.72 -3.65 -8.03
N ASP A 238 8.85 -4.57 -8.44
CA ASP A 238 8.29 -5.66 -7.63
C ASP A 238 7.49 -5.18 -6.41
N ASN A 239 6.85 -4.02 -6.53
CA ASN A 239 5.99 -3.47 -5.48
C ASN A 239 4.64 -4.22 -5.42
N VAL A 240 4.03 -4.29 -4.24
CA VAL A 240 2.75 -4.97 -4.03
C VAL A 240 1.77 -4.04 -3.32
N ILE A 241 0.57 -3.88 -3.89
CA ILE A 241 -0.55 -3.16 -3.29
C ILE A 241 -1.72 -4.15 -3.23
N ARG A 242 -2.05 -4.63 -2.03
CA ARG A 242 -3.06 -5.68 -1.90
C ARG A 242 -3.97 -5.61 -0.70
N HIS A 243 -5.18 -6.15 -0.82
CA HIS A 243 -6.14 -6.23 0.28
C HIS A 243 -6.46 -4.87 0.93
N ASN A 244 -6.37 -3.78 0.17
CA ASN A 244 -6.65 -2.43 0.68
C ASN A 244 -8.06 -1.98 0.35
N ARG A 245 -8.65 -1.15 1.23
CA ARG A 245 -9.81 -0.32 0.91
C ARG A 245 -9.31 1.11 0.64
N ILE A 246 -9.54 1.62 -0.54
CA ILE A 246 -9.06 2.94 -0.97
C ILE A 246 -10.25 3.79 -1.37
N VAL A 247 -10.37 4.98 -0.78
CA VAL A 247 -11.37 5.99 -1.14
C VAL A 247 -10.64 7.27 -1.49
N VAL A 248 -10.86 7.80 -2.69
CA VAL A 248 -10.29 9.08 -3.12
C VAL A 248 -11.34 10.03 -3.66
N ASP A 249 -11.18 11.33 -3.37
CA ASP A 249 -12.07 12.34 -3.92
C ASP A 249 -11.75 12.60 -5.40
N GLY A 250 -10.47 12.63 -5.79
CA GLY A 250 -10.02 12.79 -7.17
C GLY A 250 -10.29 11.57 -8.08
N TYR A 251 -9.74 11.60 -9.29
CA TYR A 251 -9.87 10.51 -10.25
C TYR A 251 -8.89 9.36 -10.03
N THR A 252 -7.69 9.66 -9.54
CA THR A 252 -6.58 8.70 -9.51
C THR A 252 -6.33 8.20 -8.10
N ALA A 253 -6.56 6.91 -7.88
CA ALA A 253 -6.24 6.27 -6.61
C ALA A 253 -4.76 5.87 -6.55
N ILE A 254 -4.24 5.23 -7.60
CA ILE A 254 -2.91 4.63 -7.61
C ILE A 254 -2.14 5.11 -8.84
N VAL A 255 -0.91 5.58 -8.62
CA VAL A 255 0.09 5.77 -9.68
C VAL A 255 1.30 4.91 -9.33
N ALA A 256 1.54 3.89 -10.15
CA ALA A 256 2.69 2.99 -10.00
C ALA A 256 3.60 3.11 -11.21
N GLN A 257 4.88 3.37 -10.95
CA GLN A 257 5.89 3.50 -11.99
C GLN A 257 7.03 2.50 -11.76
N GLY A 258 7.13 1.52 -12.66
CA GLY A 258 8.20 0.52 -12.64
C GLY A 258 7.72 -0.93 -12.83
N PRO A 259 8.60 -1.82 -13.33
CA PRO A 259 8.27 -3.22 -13.63
C PRO A 259 7.75 -4.05 -12.45
N GLY A 260 6.95 -5.08 -12.77
CA GLY A 260 6.58 -6.16 -11.84
C GLY A 260 5.67 -5.76 -10.69
N VAL A 261 5.01 -4.60 -10.77
CA VAL A 261 4.04 -4.20 -9.74
C VAL A 261 2.83 -5.12 -9.73
N VAL A 262 2.39 -5.52 -8.54
CA VAL A 262 1.18 -6.32 -8.33
C VAL A 262 0.14 -5.49 -7.59
N ILE A 263 -1.03 -5.33 -8.18
CA ILE A 263 -2.19 -4.66 -7.60
C ILE A 263 -3.32 -5.68 -7.53
N GLU A 264 -3.61 -6.21 -6.34
CA GLU A 264 -4.54 -7.33 -6.19
C GLU A 264 -5.49 -7.22 -5.01
N ASP A 265 -6.70 -7.76 -5.16
CA ASP A 265 -7.66 -7.89 -4.04
C ASP A 265 -8.01 -6.55 -3.35
N ASN A 266 -7.90 -5.41 -4.06
CA ASN A 266 -8.24 -4.10 -3.50
C ASN A 266 -9.70 -3.72 -3.80
N LEU A 267 -10.31 -2.98 -2.87
CA LEU A 267 -11.55 -2.25 -3.09
C LEU A 267 -11.24 -0.77 -3.26
N ILE A 268 -11.53 -0.19 -4.42
CA ILE A 268 -11.19 1.17 -4.78
C ILE A 268 -12.44 1.95 -5.15
N GLU A 269 -12.71 3.03 -4.43
CA GLU A 269 -13.81 3.96 -4.68
C GLU A 269 -13.22 5.34 -5.04
N VAL A 270 -13.50 5.83 -6.23
CA VAL A 270 -13.09 7.18 -6.67
C VAL A 270 -14.34 8.06 -6.78
N ARG A 271 -14.31 9.31 -6.33
CA ARG A 271 -15.48 10.20 -6.38
C ARG A 271 -15.49 11.19 -7.54
N GLY A 272 -14.33 11.45 -8.15
CA GLY A 272 -14.21 12.43 -9.23
C GLY A 272 -14.58 13.86 -8.82
N ASP A 273 -14.53 14.19 -7.53
CA ASP A 273 -14.76 15.52 -6.99
C ASP A 273 -13.46 16.33 -7.04
N LEU A 274 -13.42 17.30 -7.95
CA LEU A 274 -12.30 18.22 -8.14
C LEU A 274 -12.61 19.64 -7.63
N SER A 275 -13.63 19.81 -6.78
CA SER A 275 -14.05 21.10 -6.25
C SER A 275 -12.98 21.74 -5.35
N GLY A 276 -12.22 20.92 -4.62
CA GLY A 276 -11.13 21.35 -3.73
C GLY A 276 -9.81 21.69 -4.42
N LEU A 277 -9.72 21.62 -5.76
CA LEU A 277 -8.49 21.86 -6.51
C LEU A 277 -8.40 23.26 -7.12
N SER A 278 -7.19 23.78 -7.26
CA SER A 278 -6.94 24.95 -8.12
C SER A 278 -7.25 24.64 -9.59
N ALA A 279 -7.43 25.67 -10.43
CA ALA A 279 -7.71 25.47 -11.86
C ALA A 279 -6.60 24.67 -12.57
N HIS A 280 -5.34 24.94 -12.22
CA HIS A 280 -4.20 24.22 -12.77
C HIS A 280 -4.19 22.74 -12.33
N GLU A 281 -4.43 22.46 -11.05
CA GLU A 281 -4.47 21.09 -10.55
C GLU A 281 -5.65 20.30 -11.12
N ARG A 282 -6.81 20.93 -11.24
CA ARG A 282 -8.00 20.35 -11.88
C ARG A 282 -7.73 19.98 -13.33
N ALA A 283 -7.04 20.85 -14.08
CA ALA A 283 -6.63 20.55 -15.45
C ALA A 283 -5.66 19.37 -15.50
N ALA A 284 -4.69 19.31 -14.57
CA ALA A 284 -3.72 18.22 -14.49
C ALA A 284 -4.37 16.86 -14.14
N ASP A 285 -5.32 16.81 -13.20
CA ASP A 285 -6.04 15.55 -12.93
C ASP A 285 -7.05 15.22 -14.03
N GLY A 286 -7.72 16.22 -14.60
CA GLY A 286 -8.63 16.03 -15.72
C GLY A 286 -7.95 15.53 -16.99
N ALA A 287 -6.65 15.78 -17.16
CA ALA A 287 -5.86 15.25 -18.27
C ALA A 287 -5.62 13.72 -18.17
N HIS A 288 -5.64 13.16 -16.97
CA HIS A 288 -5.45 11.73 -16.73
C HIS A 288 -6.53 11.17 -15.80
N PRO A 289 -7.80 11.11 -16.22
CA PRO A 289 -8.91 10.69 -15.39
C PRO A 289 -8.98 9.15 -15.31
N PHE A 290 -7.94 8.53 -14.74
CA PHE A 290 -7.80 7.09 -14.59
C PHE A 290 -7.58 6.75 -13.12
N VAL A 291 -8.20 5.66 -12.68
CA VAL A 291 -8.12 5.21 -11.28
C VAL A 291 -6.75 4.64 -10.96
N ILE A 292 -6.22 3.83 -11.86
CA ILE A 292 -4.90 3.21 -11.74
C ILE A 292 -4.09 3.65 -12.95
N ARG A 293 -2.92 4.23 -12.70
CA ARG A 293 -1.97 4.61 -13.74
C ARG A 293 -0.73 3.74 -13.60
N LEU A 294 -0.42 3.00 -14.66
CA LEU A 294 0.75 2.12 -14.76
C LEU A 294 1.71 2.69 -15.81
N ILE A 295 2.91 3.05 -15.38
CA ILE A 295 3.90 3.73 -16.23
C ILE A 295 5.18 2.90 -16.22
N GLN A 296 5.66 2.49 -17.40
CA GLN A 296 6.82 1.60 -17.53
C GLN A 296 6.70 0.37 -16.60
N ALA A 297 5.50 -0.18 -16.53
CA ALA A 297 5.11 -1.21 -15.60
C ALA A 297 5.18 -2.60 -16.25
N ASP A 298 6.32 -2.91 -16.87
CA ASP A 298 6.49 -4.16 -17.59
C ASP A 298 6.24 -5.37 -16.67
N GLY A 299 5.42 -6.32 -17.12
CA GLY A 299 5.04 -7.50 -16.35
C GLY A 299 4.15 -7.22 -15.14
N ALA A 300 3.52 -6.04 -15.06
CA ALA A 300 2.58 -5.73 -13.98
C ALA A 300 1.37 -6.66 -13.99
N VAL A 301 0.84 -6.94 -12.81
CA VAL A 301 -0.37 -7.76 -12.61
C VAL A 301 -1.41 -6.94 -11.87
N VAL A 302 -2.59 -6.78 -12.48
CA VAL A 302 -3.75 -6.15 -11.86
C VAL A 302 -4.86 -7.19 -11.79
N ARG A 303 -5.15 -7.74 -10.61
CA ARG A 303 -6.10 -8.86 -10.50
C ARG A 303 -7.08 -8.79 -9.34
N ASN A 304 -8.29 -9.30 -9.54
CA ASN A 304 -9.34 -9.42 -8.50
C ASN A 304 -9.63 -8.10 -7.74
N ASN A 305 -9.41 -6.95 -8.38
CA ASN A 305 -9.74 -5.65 -7.79
C ASN A 305 -11.21 -5.29 -8.07
N ARG A 306 -11.84 -4.60 -7.13
CA ARG A 306 -13.17 -4.01 -7.28
C ARG A 306 -13.03 -2.50 -7.31
N VAL A 307 -13.24 -1.91 -8.48
CA VAL A 307 -13.09 -0.48 -8.71
C VAL A 307 -14.45 0.12 -9.04
N ARG A 308 -14.79 1.23 -8.38
CA ARG A 308 -16.07 1.90 -8.53
C ARG A 308 -15.87 3.41 -8.63
N LEU A 309 -16.29 4.00 -9.74
CA LEU A 309 -16.52 5.43 -9.84
C LEU A 309 -17.82 5.77 -9.11
N THR A 310 -17.75 6.71 -8.17
CA THR A 310 -18.83 7.23 -7.34
C THR A 310 -18.92 8.75 -7.56
N GLY A 311 -19.94 9.43 -7.02
CA GLY A 311 -19.99 10.91 -7.06
C GLY A 311 -20.78 11.55 -8.20
N GLY A 312 -21.52 10.77 -9.00
CA GLY A 312 -22.40 11.31 -10.06
C GLY A 312 -21.67 11.80 -11.31
N THR A 313 -20.35 11.60 -11.38
CA THR A 313 -19.57 11.82 -12.59
C THR A 313 -20.05 10.91 -13.71
N PRO A 314 -20.11 11.41 -14.96
CA PRO A 314 -20.28 10.55 -16.13
C PRO A 314 -19.23 9.43 -16.15
N PRO A 315 -19.54 8.30 -16.79
CA PRO A 315 -18.58 7.21 -16.92
C PRO A 315 -17.25 7.68 -17.51
N LEU A 316 -16.14 7.29 -16.90
CA LEU A 316 -14.82 7.60 -17.42
C LEU A 316 -14.45 6.69 -18.59
N ALA A 317 -13.58 7.18 -19.48
CA ALA A 317 -13.21 6.45 -20.70
C ALA A 317 -12.59 5.08 -20.35
N ALA A 318 -11.67 5.02 -19.40
CA ALA A 318 -11.11 3.76 -18.92
C ALA A 318 -10.83 3.83 -17.42
N ALA A 319 -10.77 2.67 -16.76
CA ALA A 319 -10.36 2.61 -15.36
C ALA A 319 -8.83 2.67 -15.19
N ILE A 320 -8.09 2.06 -16.11
CA ILE A 320 -6.65 1.85 -16.01
C ILE A 320 -5.94 2.47 -17.21
N GLU A 321 -4.89 3.26 -16.96
CA GLU A 321 -3.98 3.79 -17.98
C GLU A 321 -2.70 2.96 -18.01
N LEU A 322 -2.27 2.57 -19.21
CA LEU A 322 -0.95 1.99 -19.48
C LEU A 322 -0.14 2.94 -20.34
N THR A 323 1.03 3.33 -19.84
CA THR A 323 1.98 4.17 -20.55
C THR A 323 3.32 3.46 -20.63
N ALA A 324 3.79 3.18 -21.86
CA ALA A 324 5.04 2.45 -22.12
C ALA A 324 5.20 1.16 -21.30
N SER A 325 4.13 0.38 -21.12
CA SER A 325 4.09 -0.79 -20.24
C SER A 325 3.76 -2.07 -21.02
N ARG A 326 4.66 -3.05 -20.98
CA ARG A 326 4.55 -4.30 -21.76
C ARG A 326 4.18 -5.49 -20.90
N ALA A 327 3.58 -6.51 -21.50
CA ALA A 327 3.21 -7.76 -20.85
C ALA A 327 2.38 -7.57 -19.56
N VAL A 328 1.52 -6.55 -19.52
CA VAL A 328 0.65 -6.30 -18.36
C VAL A 328 -0.48 -7.33 -18.34
N THR A 329 -0.73 -7.94 -17.20
CA THR A 329 -1.81 -8.92 -17.03
C THR A 329 -2.95 -8.31 -16.22
N LEU A 330 -4.16 -8.36 -16.76
CA LEU A 330 -5.37 -7.90 -16.09
C LEU A 330 -6.37 -9.04 -15.95
N GLU A 331 -6.68 -9.48 -14.73
CA GLU A 331 -7.51 -10.67 -14.53
C GLU A 331 -8.58 -10.47 -13.47
N GLU A 332 -9.80 -10.92 -13.71
CA GLU A 332 -10.86 -11.01 -12.68
C GLU A 332 -11.21 -9.67 -11.99
N ASN A 333 -10.90 -8.52 -12.62
CA ASN A 333 -11.25 -7.23 -12.05
C ASN A 333 -12.71 -6.88 -12.33
N ARG A 334 -13.35 -6.20 -11.39
CA ARG A 334 -14.68 -5.61 -11.57
C ARG A 334 -14.57 -4.10 -11.57
N LEU A 335 -14.97 -3.49 -12.68
CA LEU A 335 -14.79 -2.06 -12.97
C LEU A 335 -16.16 -1.43 -13.25
N ASP A 336 -16.73 -0.76 -12.24
CA ASP A 336 -18.05 -0.14 -12.29
C ASP A 336 -17.93 1.39 -12.50
N GLY A 337 -18.54 1.92 -13.57
CA GLY A 337 -18.51 3.33 -13.96
C GLY A 337 -17.49 3.70 -15.05
N PHE A 338 -17.07 2.74 -15.88
CA PHE A 338 -16.03 2.93 -16.92
C PHE A 338 -16.41 2.33 -18.27
N ALA A 339 -16.13 3.01 -19.38
CA ALA A 339 -16.43 2.52 -20.73
C ALA A 339 -15.61 1.29 -21.13
N ARG A 340 -14.34 1.23 -20.71
CA ARG A 340 -13.46 0.06 -20.89
C ARG A 340 -12.55 -0.14 -19.69
N ALA A 341 -11.93 -1.31 -19.60
CA ALA A 341 -10.98 -1.60 -18.53
C ALA A 341 -9.72 -0.74 -18.65
N VAL A 342 -9.15 -0.70 -19.86
CA VAL A 342 -7.80 -0.19 -20.12
C VAL A 342 -7.79 0.84 -21.24
N GLN A 343 -7.00 1.88 -21.08
CA GLN A 343 -6.48 2.72 -22.15
C GLN A 343 -4.96 2.57 -22.18
N ALA A 344 -4.40 2.24 -23.34
CA ALA A 344 -2.99 1.95 -23.50
C ALA A 344 -2.39 2.82 -24.62
N ASP A 345 -1.16 3.32 -24.42
CA ASP A 345 -0.39 3.96 -25.49
C ASP A 345 0.16 2.94 -26.50
N THR A 346 0.73 3.41 -27.60
CA THR A 346 1.26 2.55 -28.68
C THR A 346 2.50 1.74 -28.27
N ARG A 347 3.09 2.03 -27.11
CA ARG A 347 4.26 1.33 -26.55
C ARG A 347 3.86 0.34 -25.46
N SER A 348 2.56 0.16 -25.27
CA SER A 348 2.00 -0.71 -24.24
C SER A 348 1.29 -1.91 -24.84
N ASP A 349 1.40 -3.04 -24.16
CA ASP A 349 0.67 -4.27 -24.48
C ASP A 349 0.21 -4.97 -23.21
N TYR A 350 -0.92 -5.69 -23.33
CA TYR A 350 -1.55 -6.32 -22.18
C TYR A 350 -2.37 -7.56 -22.59
N MET A 351 -2.57 -8.44 -21.61
CA MET A 351 -3.51 -9.54 -21.66
C MET A 351 -4.64 -9.29 -20.66
N ALA A 352 -5.88 -9.50 -21.09
CA ALA A 352 -7.05 -9.32 -20.26
C ALA A 352 -7.96 -10.55 -20.27
N SER A 353 -8.21 -11.11 -19.09
CA SER A 353 -9.03 -12.30 -18.87
C SER A 353 -10.05 -12.07 -17.76
N ALA A 354 -11.29 -12.58 -17.92
CA ALA A 354 -12.32 -12.58 -16.88
C ALA A 354 -12.64 -11.22 -16.20
N ASN A 355 -12.31 -10.09 -16.82
CA ASN A 355 -12.63 -8.77 -16.29
C ASN A 355 -14.08 -8.41 -16.62
N LEU A 356 -14.79 -7.88 -15.62
CA LEU A 356 -16.14 -7.37 -15.75
C LEU A 356 -16.12 -5.84 -15.76
N VAL A 357 -16.46 -5.25 -16.90
CA VAL A 357 -16.59 -3.79 -17.05
C VAL A 357 -18.06 -3.43 -17.15
N ARG A 358 -18.51 -2.47 -16.34
CA ARG A 358 -19.86 -1.91 -16.37
C ARG A 358 -19.76 -0.41 -16.49
N PRO A 359 -20.12 0.20 -17.63
CA PRO A 359 -19.95 1.64 -17.77
C PRO A 359 -20.93 2.47 -16.94
N CYS A 360 -21.93 1.87 -16.30
CA CYS A 360 -23.01 2.61 -15.64
C CYS A 360 -23.58 1.82 -14.47
N TRP A 361 -24.23 2.56 -13.58
CA TRP A 361 -25.02 2.03 -12.49
C TRP A 361 -26.16 1.14 -13.01
N PRO A 362 -26.50 0.02 -12.34
CA PRO A 362 -27.50 -0.89 -12.87
C PRO A 362 -28.93 -0.28 -12.90
N ARG A 363 -29.47 0.07 -14.09
CA ARG A 363 -30.95 0.07 -14.38
C ARG A 363 -31.40 -0.35 -15.81
N GLY A 364 -31.97 -1.57 -16.01
CA GLY A 364 -32.62 -2.15 -17.23
C GLY A 364 -31.85 -2.71 -18.47
N THR A 365 -31.69 -4.05 -18.60
CA THR A 365 -31.48 -4.87 -19.86
C THR A 365 -30.35 -4.58 -20.90
N ARG A 366 -30.22 -5.45 -21.93
CA ARG A 366 -28.98 -6.00 -22.58
C ARG A 366 -28.96 -5.75 -24.11
N LEU A 367 -27.86 -5.27 -24.72
CA LEU A 367 -27.52 -5.36 -26.18
C LEU A 367 -26.00 -5.10 -26.43
N VAL A 368 -25.47 -5.51 -27.60
CA VAL A 368 -24.03 -5.76 -27.93
C VAL A 368 -23.45 -4.82 -29.01
N ALA A 369 -22.11 -4.59 -28.96
CA ALA A 369 -21.11 -4.16 -29.99
C ALA A 369 -20.63 -2.68 -29.95
N PRO A 370 -19.40 -2.31 -30.44
CA PRO A 370 -18.36 -3.10 -31.15
C PRO A 370 -16.95 -3.11 -30.50
N LEU A 371 -16.07 -3.97 -31.06
CA LEU A 371 -14.62 -4.05 -30.82
C LEU A 371 -13.87 -2.86 -31.46
N GLU A 372 -12.84 -2.35 -30.77
CA GLU A 372 -11.45 -2.16 -31.25
C GLU A 372 -10.71 -0.96 -30.62
N GLY A 373 -9.39 -1.14 -30.46
CA GLY A 373 -8.44 -0.06 -30.16
C GLY A 373 -7.23 -0.44 -29.30
N GLY A 374 -6.49 -1.50 -29.65
CA GLY A 374 -5.21 -1.86 -29.03
C GLY A 374 -4.85 -3.34 -29.21
N ALA A 375 -3.56 -3.67 -29.36
CA ALA A 375 -3.04 -5.01 -29.64
C ALA A 375 -3.13 -6.02 -28.46
N GLY A 376 -4.20 -5.95 -27.67
CA GLY A 376 -4.49 -6.92 -26.61
C GLY A 376 -5.33 -8.08 -27.13
N ARG A 377 -4.99 -9.32 -26.75
CA ARG A 377 -5.94 -10.44 -26.87
C ARG A 377 -6.96 -10.30 -25.74
N VAL A 378 -8.15 -9.83 -26.07
CA VAL A 378 -9.23 -9.54 -25.12
C VAL A 378 -10.19 -10.72 -25.05
N SER A 379 -10.41 -11.28 -23.85
CA SER A 379 -11.54 -12.15 -23.54
C SER A 379 -12.48 -11.51 -22.50
N ALA A 380 -12.52 -10.17 -22.46
CA ALA A 380 -13.34 -9.44 -21.51
C ALA A 380 -14.82 -9.48 -21.94
N GLU A 381 -15.68 -9.91 -21.01
CA GLU A 381 -17.12 -9.82 -21.18
C GLU A 381 -17.53 -8.35 -20.93
N GLN A 382 -17.60 -7.57 -22.02
CA GLN A 382 -18.12 -6.20 -21.95
C GLN A 382 -19.64 -6.26 -21.80
N VAL A 383 -20.13 -5.86 -20.63
CA VAL A 383 -21.55 -5.64 -20.44
C VAL A 383 -21.83 -4.21 -20.85
N GLY A 384 -22.41 -4.06 -22.03
CA GLY A 384 -22.84 -2.76 -22.57
C GLY A 384 -23.65 -1.98 -21.55
N CYS A 385 -23.46 -0.66 -21.57
CA CYS A 385 -24.27 0.23 -20.77
C CYS A 385 -25.70 0.32 -21.26
N ARG A 386 -26.54 0.77 -20.33
CA ARG A 386 -27.95 1.01 -20.49
C ARG A 386 -28.17 2.47 -20.82
#